data_AF-A0A965G971-F1
#
_entry.id   AF-A0A965G971-F1
#
_cell.length_a   1.000
_cell.length_b   1.000
_cell.length_c   1.000
_cell.angle_alpha   90.00
_cell.angle_beta   90.00
_cell.angle_gamma   90.00
#
_symmetry.space_group_name_H-M   'P 1'
#
loop_
_entity.id
_entity.type
_entity.pdbx_description
1 polymer ?
#
loop_
_entity_poly.entity_id
_entity_poly.type
_entity_poly.pdbx_seq_one_letter_code
_entity_poly.pdbx_strand_id
1 'polypeptide(L)' 'MAHDSNDLGHGHSTAAWSAVIVAILGVTLLTLGVCLPESSITIVGTIVTFISFFVGPVLAKLGYGVAGKKQ' A
#
# COMPACT_ATOMS: atom_id res chain seq x y z
N MET A 1 -1.11 21.87 31.95
CA MET A 1 -2.10 21.04 31.25
C MET A 1 -1.69 20.96 29.79
N ALA A 2 -0.83 20.00 29.46
CA ALA A 2 -0.46 19.71 28.09
C ALA A 2 -1.40 18.59 27.62
N HIS A 3 -2.52 18.96 27.02
CA HIS A 3 -3.30 18.02 26.25
C HIS A 3 -2.68 18.04 24.85
N ASP A 4 -1.57 17.32 24.67
CA ASP A 4 -1.02 17.03 23.36
C ASP A 4 -2.09 16.27 22.58
N SER A 5 -2.79 16.96 21.70
CA SER A 5 -3.65 16.41 20.65
C SER A 5 -2.86 15.60 19.60
N ASN A 6 -1.72 15.02 20.01
CA ASN A 6 -0.81 14.23 19.20
C ASN A 6 -1.14 12.73 19.25
N ASP A 7 -2.15 12.33 20.03
CA ASP A 7 -2.70 10.96 20.05
C ASP A 7 -3.69 10.73 18.91
N LEU A 8 -3.31 11.20 17.72
CA LEU A 8 -4.00 10.89 16.48
C LEU A 8 -3.23 9.72 15.87
N GLY A 9 -3.64 8.49 16.16
CA GLY A 9 -3.20 7.27 15.47
C GLY A 9 -3.51 7.26 13.97
N HIS A 10 -2.88 8.15 13.20
CA HIS A 10 -3.41 8.66 11.92
C HIS A 10 -2.45 8.56 10.73
N GLY A 11 -1.23 8.02 10.87
CA GLY A 11 -0.31 7.94 9.72
C GLY A 11 0.92 7.04 9.84
N HIS A 12 1.18 6.43 11.01
CA HIS A 12 2.35 5.58 11.25
C HIS A 12 1.97 4.09 11.39
N SER A 13 0.84 3.67 10.83
CA SER A 13 0.66 2.23 10.66
C SER A 13 1.53 1.81 9.48
N THR A 14 2.62 1.06 9.75
CA THR A 14 3.47 0.44 8.72
C THR A 14 2.63 -0.20 7.62
N ALA A 15 1.43 -0.67 7.96
CA ALA A 15 0.42 -1.15 7.03
C ALA A 15 0.07 -0.17 5.90
N ALA A 16 -0.26 1.07 6.24
CA ALA A 16 -0.68 2.07 5.27
C ALA A 16 0.47 2.38 4.30
N TRP A 17 1.68 2.56 4.84
CA TRP A 17 2.85 2.86 4.02
C TRP A 17 3.29 1.66 3.16
N SER A 18 3.14 0.42 3.65
CA SER A 18 3.38 -0.78 2.84
C SER A 18 2.43 -0.88 1.66
N ALA A 19 1.14 -0.61 1.85
CA ALA A 19 0.18 -0.58 0.75
C ALA A 19 0.54 0.49 -0.30
N VAL A 20 0.96 1.67 0.16
CA VAL A 20 1.38 2.78 -0.72
C VAL A 20 2.64 2.42 -1.51
N ILE A 21 3.66 1.83 -0.88
CA ILE A 21 4.88 1.39 -1.58
C ILE A 21 4.56 0.37 -2.67
N VAL A 22 3.73 -0.65 -2.36
CA VAL A 22 3.39 -1.69 -3.35
C VAL A 22 2.60 -1.10 -4.51
N ALA A 23 1.68 -0.16 -4.25
CA ALA A 23 0.95 0.54 -5.29
C ALA A 23 1.88 1.40 -6.19
N ILE A 24 2.81 2.16 -5.59
CA ILE A 24 3.80 2.95 -6.33
C ILE A 24 4.65 2.03 -7.22
N LEU A 25 5.19 0.94 -6.67
CA LEU A 25 6.01 -0.01 -7.43
C LEU A 25 5.24 -0.64 -8.61
N GLY A 26 3.98 -1.02 -8.40
CA GLY A 26 3.14 -1.57 -9.47
C GLY A 26 2.93 -0.58 -10.61
N VAL A 27 2.55 0.65 -10.28
CA VAL A 27 2.31 1.72 -11.26
C VAL A 27 3.60 2.12 -11.98
N THR A 28 4.73 2.19 -11.26
CA THR A 28 6.04 2.47 -11.86
C THR A 28 6.44 1.39 -12.87
N LEU A 29 6.33 0.10 -12.52
CA LEU A 29 6.65 -1.00 -13.43
C LEU A 29 5.72 -1.02 -14.64
N LEU A 30 4.42 -0.76 -14.43
CA LEU A 30 3.45 -0.67 -15.52
C LEU A 30 3.81 0.46 -16.49
N THR A 31 4.14 1.65 -15.95
CA THR A 31 4.53 2.81 -16.75
C THR A 31 5.81 2.54 -17.53
N LEU A 32 6.82 1.92 -16.89
CA LEU A 32 8.07 1.54 -17.57
C LEU A 32 7.84 0.51 -18.67
N GLY A 33 6.97 -0.48 -18.45
CA GLY A 33 6.64 -1.48 -19.46
C GLY A 33 6.01 -0.86 -20.71
N VAL A 34 5.09 0.08 -20.53
CA VAL A 34 4.45 0.80 -21.65
C VAL A 34 5.43 1.72 -22.37
N CYS A 35 6.33 2.39 -21.64
CA CYS A 35 7.33 3.29 -22.23
C CYS A 35 8.46 2.56 -22.98
N LEU A 36 8.79 1.32 -22.60
CA LEU A 36 9.90 0.54 -23.17
C LEU A 36 9.46 -0.53 -24.19
N PRO A 37 8.26 -0.39 -24.78
CA PRO A 37 7.46 -1.46 -25.42
C PRO A 37 7.68 -2.92 -25.01
N GLU A 38 8.14 -3.19 -23.80
CA GLU A 38 8.46 -4.54 -23.35
C GLU A 38 7.21 -5.22 -22.78
N SER A 39 6.69 -6.18 -23.54
CA SER A 39 5.45 -6.90 -23.17
C SER A 39 5.58 -7.61 -21.82
N SER A 40 6.74 -8.19 -21.54
CA SER A 40 7.02 -8.90 -20.28
C SER A 40 6.90 -7.97 -19.06
N ILE A 41 7.48 -6.76 -19.14
CA ILE A 41 7.47 -5.79 -18.04
C ILE A 41 6.06 -5.23 -17.84
N THR A 42 5.32 -4.99 -18.93
CA THR A 42 3.94 -4.51 -18.89
C THR A 42 3.02 -5.51 -18.19
N ILE A 43 3.16 -6.81 -18.49
CA ILE A 43 2.36 -7.86 -17.86
C ILE A 43 2.68 -7.96 -16.36
N VAL A 44 3.96 -7.94 -15.99
CA VAL A 44 4.39 -7.96 -14.58
C VAL A 44 3.85 -6.73 -13.84
N GLY A 45 4.02 -5.53 -14.39
CA GLY A 45 3.50 -4.29 -13.79
C GLY A 45 1.98 -4.29 -13.63
N THR A 46 1.26 -4.86 -14.60
CA THR A 46 -0.20 -5.03 -14.53
C THR A 46 -0.58 -5.93 -13.35
N ILE A 47 0.04 -7.12 -13.26
CA ILE A 47 -0.23 -8.08 -12.18
C ILE A 47 0.09 -7.47 -10.81
N VAL A 48 1.24 -6.80 -10.66
CA VAL A 48 1.64 -6.16 -9.40
C VAL A 48 0.66 -5.04 -9.01
N THR A 49 0.20 -4.24 -9.97
CA THR A 49 -0.81 -3.21 -9.72
C THR A 49 -2.11 -3.83 -9.21
N PHE A 50 -2.58 -4.93 -9.80
CA PHE A 50 -3.77 -5.63 -9.28
C PHE A 50 -3.55 -6.21 -7.89
N ILE A 51 -2.39 -6.80 -7.61
CA ILE A 51 -2.05 -7.34 -6.28
C ILE A 51 -2.02 -6.24 -5.22
N SER A 52 -1.59 -5.02 -5.58
CA SER A 52 -1.56 -3.88 -4.66
C SER A 52 -2.92 -3.59 -4.02
N PHE A 53 -4.01 -3.82 -4.76
CA PHE A 53 -5.38 -3.62 -4.26
C PHE A 53 -5.75 -4.61 -3.13
N PHE A 54 -5.14 -5.80 -3.14
CA PHE A 54 -5.35 -6.81 -2.11
C PHE A 54 -4.46 -6.62 -0.88
N VAL A 55 -3.41 -5.79 -0.96
CA VAL A 55 -2.49 -5.54 0.19
C VAL A 55 -3.23 -4.91 1.37
N GLY A 56 -4.17 -4.00 1.12
CA GLY A 56 -5.01 -3.37 2.16
C GLY A 56 -5.82 -4.39 2.98
N PRO A 57 -6.70 -5.21 2.35
CA PRO A 57 -7.46 -6.22 3.06
C PRO A 57 -6.60 -7.34 3.67
N VAL A 58 -5.45 -7.68 3.08
CA VAL A 58 -4.49 -8.64 3.65
C VAL A 58 -3.86 -8.09 4.94
N LEU A 59 -3.38 -6.85 4.95
CA LEU A 59 -2.86 -6.21 6.17
C LEU A 59 -3.94 -6.05 7.25
N ALA A 60 -5.18 -5.77 6.85
CA ALA A 60 -6.30 -5.75 7.77
C ALA A 60 -6.53 -7.12 8.45
N LYS A 61 -6.38 -8.21 7.69
CA LYS A 61 -6.47 -9.60 8.19
C LYS A 61 -5.30 -9.99 9.09
N LEU A 62 -4.10 -9.45 8.84
CA LEU A 62 -2.90 -9.70 9.62
C LEU A 62 -2.81 -8.89 10.93
N GLY A 63 -3.87 -8.16 11.30
CA GLY A 63 -3.93 -7.40 12.55
C GLY A 63 -3.30 -6.01 12.46
N TYR A 64 -2.86 -5.59 11.28
CA TYR A 64 -2.39 -4.23 11.00
C TYR A 64 -3.50 -3.27 10.55
N GLY A 65 -4.74 -3.76 10.44
CA GLY A 65 -5.92 -2.95 10.17
C GLY A 65 -6.47 -2.25 11.41
N VAL A 66 -7.22 -1.17 11.18
CA VAL A 66 -7.92 -0.29 12.15
C VAL A 66 -8.92 -1.01 13.08
N ALA A 67 -8.98 -2.34 13.08
CA ALA A 67 -9.82 -3.16 13.95
C ALA A 67 -9.10 -3.73 15.21
N GLY A 68 -7.87 -3.28 15.50
CA GLY A 68 -7.29 -3.45 16.83
C GLY A 68 -7.88 -2.40 17.79
N LYS A 69 -8.94 -2.76 18.51
CA LYS A 69 -9.54 -2.08 19.69
C LYS A 69 -9.15 -0.61 19.93
N LYS A 70 -10.19 0.23 20.00
CA LYS A 70 -10.21 1.42 20.87
C LYS A 70 -9.59 1.07 22.23
N GLN A 71 -8.42 1.61 22.53
CA GLN A 71 -7.95 1.90 23.87
C GLN A 71 -7.12 3.17 23.81
#